data_AF-A0A662W9C0-F1
#
_entry.id   AF-A0A662W9C0-F1
#
_cell.length_a   1.000
_cell.length_b   1.000
_cell.length_c   1.000
_cell.angle_alpha   90.00
_cell.angle_beta   90.00
_cell.angle_gamma   90.00
#
_symmetry.space_group_name_H-M   'P 1'
#
loop_
_entity.id
_entity.type
_entity.pdbx_description
1 polymer ?
#
loop_
_entity_poly.entity_id
_entity_poly.type
_entity_poly.pdbx_seq_one_letter_code
_entity_poly.pdbx_strand_id
1 'polypeptide(L)' 'MIKLIRCPSCGEEIELNDLYEGMEIQCRLCNSIMIIKEGKLLLLDTNEEFDLDELVHEEEEETVEEEFEEDYYFEEEV' A
#
# COMPACT_ATOMS: atom_id res chain seq x y z
N MET A 1 -12.79 -8.28 -13.27
CA MET A 1 -12.61 -8.86 -11.92
C MET A 1 -12.50 -7.65 -11.00
N ILE A 2 -13.38 -7.53 -10.00
CA ILE A 2 -13.37 -6.36 -9.12
C ILE A 2 -12.21 -6.55 -8.13
N LYS A 3 -11.29 -5.60 -8.06
CA LYS A 3 -10.24 -5.56 -7.04
C LYS A 3 -10.63 -4.55 -5.96
N LEU A 4 -10.35 -4.87 -4.70
CA LEU A 4 -10.53 -3.97 -3.57
C LEU A 4 -9.14 -3.56 -3.10
N ILE A 5 -8.88 -2.25 -3.00
CA ILE A 5 -7.64 -1.72 -2.43
C ILE A 5 -7.97 -0.83 -1.24
N ARG A 6 -7.05 -0.70 -0.28
CA ARG A 6 -7.17 0.31 0.78
C ARG A 6 -6.45 1.59 0.40
N CYS A 7 -7.10 2.72 0.63
CA CYS A 7 -6.47 4.02 0.47
C CYS A 7 -5.35 4.17 1.52
N PRO A 8 -4.08 4.34 1.12
CA PRO A 8 -2.98 4.48 2.07
C PRO A 8 -3.04 5.80 2.87
N SER A 9 -3.79 6.81 2.40
CA SER A 9 -3.95 8.08 3.12
C SER A 9 -4.93 8.01 4.29
N CYS A 10 -6.05 7.29 4.13
CA CYS A 10 -7.17 7.31 5.10
C CYS A 10 -7.69 5.93 5.53
N GLY A 11 -7.23 4.85 4.90
CA GLY A 11 -7.64 3.48 5.16
C GLY A 11 -8.96 3.04 4.50
N GLU A 12 -9.64 3.90 3.75
CA GLU A 12 -10.91 3.59 3.09
C GLU A 12 -10.75 2.51 2.00
N GLU A 13 -11.69 1.58 1.90
CA GLU A 13 -11.72 0.57 0.84
C GLU A 13 -12.26 1.14 -0.48
N ILE A 14 -11.54 0.92 -1.57
CA ILE A 14 -11.86 1.42 -2.90
C ILE A 14 -12.02 0.23 -3.84
N GLU A 15 -13.21 0.13 -4.44
CA GLU A 15 -13.51 -0.82 -5.49
C GLU A 15 -12.95 -0.35 -6.84
N LEU A 16 -12.06 -1.14 -7.40
CA LEU A 16 -11.49 -0.98 -8.73
C LEU A 16 -12.10 -2.02 -9.68
N ASN A 17 -12.79 -1.53 -10.71
CA ASN A 17 -13.39 -2.39 -11.73
C ASN A 17 -12.36 -2.90 -12.74
N ASP A 18 -11.30 -2.12 -12.97
CA ASP A 18 -10.20 -2.39 -13.88
C ASP A 18 -8.89 -1.91 -13.25
N LEU A 19 -7.78 -2.53 -13.63
CA LEU A 19 -6.43 -2.18 -13.17
C LEU A 19 -5.52 -2.10 -14.39
N TYR A 20 -5.01 -0.92 -14.71
CA TYR A 20 -4.05 -0.72 -15.79
C TYR A 20 -3.07 0.39 -15.45
N GLU A 21 -1.88 0.34 -16.05
CA GLU A 21 -0.83 1.32 -15.82
C GLU A 21 -1.26 2.72 -16.29
N GLY A 22 -0.95 3.73 -15.48
CA GLY A 22 -1.37 5.12 -15.65
C GLY A 22 -2.81 5.40 -15.22
N MET A 23 -3.53 4.44 -14.63
CA MET A 23 -4.88 4.68 -14.12
C MET A 23 -4.85 5.60 -12.90
N GLU A 24 -5.62 6.70 -12.97
CA GLU A 24 -5.85 7.62 -11.86
C GLU A 24 -7.04 7.14 -11.00
N ILE A 25 -6.81 7.02 -9.69
CA ILE A 25 -7.79 6.63 -8.69
C ILE A 25 -7.95 7.78 -7.71
N GLN A 26 -9.18 8.23 -7.51
CA GLN A 26 -9.50 9.26 -6.53
C GLN A 26 -10.28 8.66 -5.36
N CYS A 27 -9.76 8.80 -4.14
CA CYS A 27 -10.49 8.42 -2.94
C CYS A 27 -11.65 9.39 -2.70
N ARG A 28 -12.86 8.89 -2.46
CA ARG A 28 -14.03 9.73 -2.18
C ARG A 28 -14.10 10.24 -0.75
N LEU A 29 -13.33 9.66 0.17
CA LEU A 29 -13.33 10.02 1.59
C LEU A 29 -12.33 11.16 1.89
N CYS A 30 -11.07 11.00 1.47
CA CYS A 30 -10.00 11.98 1.72
C CYS A 30 -9.66 12.85 0.50
N ASN A 31 -10.26 12.58 -0.67
CA ASN A 31 -9.99 13.26 -1.94
C ASN A 31 -8.58 13.07 -2.51
N SER A 32 -7.75 12.20 -1.93
CA SER A 32 -6.41 11.92 -2.46
C SER A 32 -6.45 11.29 -3.85
N ILE A 33 -5.49 11.69 -4.67
CA ILE A 33 -5.31 11.21 -6.05
C ILE A 33 -4.12 10.25 -6.08
N MET A 34 -4.34 9.10 -6.70
CA MET A 34 -3.40 7.98 -6.74
C MET A 34 -3.24 7.49 -8.17
N ILE A 35 -2.07 7.03 -8.56
CA ILE A 35 -1.80 6.53 -9.91
C ILE A 35 -1.19 5.14 -9.84
N ILE A 36 -1.69 4.24 -10.68
CA ILE A 36 -1.05 2.93 -10.88
C ILE A 36 0.16 3.10 -11.78
N LYS A 37 1.35 2.70 -11.32
CA LYS A 37 2.59 2.80 -12.09
C LYS A 37 3.46 1.58 -11.79
N GLU A 38 3.85 0.82 -12.82
CA GLU A 38 4.70 -0.37 -12.68
C GLU A 38 4.22 -1.38 -11.62
N GLY A 39 2.90 -1.54 -11.43
CA GLY A 39 2.35 -2.43 -10.39
C GLY A 39 2.38 -1.86 -8.97
N LYS A 40 2.77 -0.60 -8.80
CA LYS A 40 2.69 0.18 -7.56
C LYS A 40 1.59 1.22 -7.63
N LEU A 41 1.16 1.70 -6.49
CA LEU A 41 0.21 2.78 -6.31
C LEU A 41 0.95 4.02 -5.79
N LEU A 42 1.08 5.03 -6.63
CA LEU A 42 1.74 6.29 -6.31
C LEU A 42 0.70 7.29 -5.77
N LEU A 43 0.90 7.80 -4.56
CA LEU A 43 0.15 8.95 -4.04
C LEU A 43 0.70 10.23 -4.65
N LEU A 44 -0.14 10.99 -5.35
CA LEU A 44 0.30 12.27 -5.93
C LEU A 44 0.48 13.37 -4.88
N ASP A 45 -0.21 13.26 -3.74
CA ASP A 45 -0.15 14.27 -2.69
C ASP A 45 1.21 14.24 -1.95
N THR A 46 1.75 13.05 -1.72
CA THR A 46 2.98 12.83 -0.94
C THR A 46 4.16 12.31 -1.77
N ASN A 47 3.93 11.90 -3.02
CA ASN A 47 4.87 11.15 -3.87
C ASN A 47 5.36 9.82 -3.25
N GLU A 48 4.57 9.23 -2.34
CA GLU A 48 4.85 7.91 -1.78
C GLU A 48 4.33 6.81 -2.70
N GLU A 49 5.13 5.76 -2.87
CA GLU A 49 4.79 4.59 -3.69
C GLU A 49 4.47 3.41 -2.77
N PHE A 50 3.35 2.73 -3.03
CA PHE A 50 2.87 1.58 -2.26
C PHE A 50 2.74 0.37 -3.17
N ASP A 51 3.23 -0.79 -2.76
CA ASP A 51 3.07 -2.01 -3.55
C ASP A 51 1.61 -2.49 -3.54
N LEU A 52 1.02 -2.70 -4.73
CA LEU A 52 -0.38 -3.12 -4.85
C LEU A 52 -0.61 -4.50 -4.24
N ASP A 53 0.37 -5.39 -4.34
CA ASP A 53 0.26 -6.75 -3.82
C ASP A 53 0.22 -6.77 -2.28
N GLU A 54 0.83 -5.79 -1.59
CA GLU A 54 0.69 -5.62 -0.14
C GLU A 54 -0.69 -5.06 0.26
N LEU A 55 -1.30 -4.24 -0.61
CA LEU A 55 -2.58 -3.59 -0.36
C LEU A 55 -3.79 -4.46 -0.72
N VAL A 56 -3.58 -5.51 -1.52
CA VAL A 56 -4.61 -6.47 -1.91
C VAL A 56 -4.79 -7.47 -0.78
N HIS A 57 -5.94 -7.41 -0.12
CA HIS A 57 -6.39 -8.47 0.79
C HIS A 57 -6.86 -9.68 -0.04
N GLU A 58 -5.92 -10.50 -0.51
CA GLU A 58 -6.23 -11.88 -0.92
C GLU A 58 -6.31 -12.73 0.36
N GLU A 59 -7.47 -13.34 0.63
CA GLU A 59 -7.63 -14.33 1.69
C GLU A 59 -6.86 -15.62 1.34
N GLU A 60 -5.54 -15.61 1.14
CA GLU A 60 -4.73 -16.85 1.03
C GLU A 60 -3.21 -16.55 1.12
N GLU A 61 -2.63 -16.90 2.30
CA GLU A 61 -1.23 -17.27 2.59
C GLU A 61 -0.08 -16.23 2.51
N GLU A 62 0.19 -15.59 3.66
CA GLU A 62 1.50 -15.51 4.34
C GLU A 62 2.79 -15.34 3.50
N THR A 63 3.22 -14.08 3.27
CA THR A 63 4.64 -13.72 3.26
C THR A 63 4.85 -12.38 3.97
N VAL A 64 5.12 -12.44 5.28
CA VAL A 64 5.73 -11.34 6.02
C VAL A 64 7.20 -11.34 5.62
N GLU A 65 7.62 -10.46 4.71
CA GLU A 65 9.04 -10.16 4.55
C GLU A 65 9.45 -9.24 5.71
N GLU A 66 10.09 -9.85 6.71
CA GLU A 66 10.74 -9.18 7.84
C GLU A 66 11.85 -8.23 7.33
N GLU A 67 11.60 -6.92 7.32
CA GLU A 67 12.68 -5.93 7.50
C GLU A 67 12.71 -5.50 8.97
N PHE A 68 13.15 -6.41 9.85
CA PHE A 68 13.57 -6.07 11.20
C PHE A 68 15.04 -5.65 11.14
N GLU A 69 15.29 -4.36 10.90
CA GLU A 69 16.63 -3.80 10.94
C GLU A 69 17.19 -3.92 12.38
N GLU A 70 18.22 -4.75 12.54
CA GLU A 70 18.99 -4.92 13.78
C GLU A 70 19.53 -3.56 14.26
N ASP A 71 19.35 -3.24 15.55
CA ASP A 71 20.44 -2.56 16.25
C ASP A 71 20.55 -2.98 17.72
N TYR A 72 21.67 -3.65 17.96
CA TYR A 72 22.21 -4.17 19.21
C TYR A 72 22.74 -3.02 20.08
N TYR A 73 22.39 -2.91 21.37
CA TYR A 73 23.34 -2.38 22.38
C TYR A 73 23.11 -3.03 23.76
N PHE A 74 24.15 -3.74 24.18
CA PHE A 74 24.37 -4.38 25.46
C PHE A 74 24.79 -3.33 26.50
N GLU A 75 24.17 -3.31 27.68
CA GLU A 75 24.88 -2.91 28.90
C GLU A 75 24.53 -3.87 30.06
N GLU A 76 25.61 -4.42 30.61
CA GLU A 76 25.74 -5.35 31.74
C GLU A 76 25.64 -4.59 33.08
N GLU A 77 25.45 -5.35 34.17
CA GLU A 77 25.51 -4.95 35.60
C GLU A 77 24.28 -4.16 36.14
N VAL A 78 23.64 -4.53 37.27
CA VAL A 78 24.17 -5.02 38.57
C VAL A 78 23.15 -5.91 39.28
#